data_AF-A0A915JC12-F1
#
_entry.id   AF-A0A915JC12-F1
#
_cell.length_a   1.000
_cell.length_b   1.000
_cell.length_c   1.000
_cell.angle_alpha   90.00
_cell.angle_beta   90.00
_cell.angle_gamma   90.00
#
_symmetry.space_group_name_H-M   'P 1'
#
loop_
_entity.id
_entity.type
_entity.pdbx_description
1 polymer ?
#
loop_
_entity_poly.entity_id
_entity_poly.type
_entity_poly.pdbx_seq_one_letter_code
_entity_poly.pdbx_strand_id
1 'polypeptide(L)'
;YFAVYSCFGGVNDNFVASGSEGVRNANGTEDFHVYVWRRDGQSEEPVVVLKGHHNVVNAVAWNPVDPTIMASCSDDGTVRIWGPPGRTRSASFSDEMNTD
;
A
#
# COMPACT_ATOMS: atom_id res chain seq x y z
N TYR A 1 16.57 12.91 -7.16
CA TYR A 1 16.10 11.64 -7.74
C TYR A 1 14.77 11.36 -7.10
N PHE A 2 13.68 11.31 -7.87
CA PHE A 2 12.36 10.90 -7.37
C PHE A 2 12.20 9.44 -7.77
N ALA A 3 12.08 8.54 -6.81
CA ALA A 3 11.89 7.13 -7.09
C ALA A 3 10.41 6.81 -6.85
N VAL A 4 9.64 6.73 -7.94
CA VAL A 4 8.26 6.28 -7.84
C VAL A 4 8.26 4.75 -7.76
N TYR A 5 8.05 4.22 -6.57
CA TYR A 5 7.95 2.79 -6.34
C TYR A 5 6.51 2.34 -6.60
N SER A 6 6.27 1.92 -7.85
CA SER A 6 4.97 1.43 -8.31
C SER A 6 4.97 -0.08 -8.54
N CYS A 7 3.83 -0.73 -8.31
CA CYS A 7 3.62 -2.12 -8.70
C CYS A 7 2.25 -2.34 -9.34
N PHE A 8 2.19 -3.37 -10.19
CA PHE A 8 0.96 -3.87 -10.79
C PHE A 8 0.37 -4.98 -9.96
N GLY A 9 -0.95 -5.09 -9.93
CA GLY A 9 -1.65 -6.18 -9.30
C GLY A 9 -3.12 -5.90 -9.12
N GLY A 10 -3.68 -6.43 -8.02
CA GLY A 10 -5.11 -6.38 -7.77
C GLY A 10 -5.89 -7.36 -8.63
N VAL A 11 -7.21 -7.23 -8.65
CA VAL A 11 -8.07 -8.19 -9.34
C VAL A 11 -7.79 -8.14 -10.85
N ASN A 12 -7.41 -9.28 -11.43
CA ASN A 12 -7.03 -9.44 -12.83
C ASN A 12 -5.86 -8.55 -13.29
N ASP A 13 -4.97 -8.13 -12.39
CA ASP A 13 -3.85 -7.22 -12.69
C ASP A 13 -4.28 -5.89 -13.36
N ASN A 14 -5.50 -5.44 -13.04
CA ASN A 14 -6.08 -4.22 -13.60
C ASN A 14 -5.71 -2.95 -12.80
N PHE A 15 -4.91 -3.07 -11.75
CA PHE A 15 -4.59 -1.95 -10.88
C PHE A 15 -3.08 -1.66 -10.84
N VAL A 16 -2.78 -0.38 -10.66
CA VAL A 16 -1.46 0.14 -10.35
C VAL A 16 -1.52 0.70 -8.95
N ALA A 17 -0.56 0.34 -8.10
CA ALA A 17 -0.35 1.03 -6.83
C ALA A 17 0.95 1.81 -6.88
N SER A 18 0.98 3.00 -6.28
CA SER A 18 2.19 3.82 -6.12
C SER A 18 2.22 4.43 -4.73
N GLY A 19 3.40 4.43 -4.13
CA GLY A 19 3.71 5.30 -2.99
C GLY A 19 3.93 6.75 -3.44
N SER A 20 3.89 7.68 -2.48
CA SER A 20 4.22 9.08 -2.65
C SER A 20 5.37 9.49 -1.73
N GLU A 21 6.24 10.37 -2.24
CA GLU A 21 7.34 10.99 -1.48
C GLU A 21 6.92 12.26 -0.72
N GLY A 22 5.64 12.61 -0.81
CA GLY A 22 5.06 13.81 -0.19
C GLY A 22 5.23 15.07 -1.04
N VAL A 23 4.33 16.02 -0.85
CA VAL A 23 4.30 17.32 -1.52
C VAL A 23 4.83 18.38 -0.58
N ARG A 24 5.95 19.04 -0.97
CA ARG A 24 6.47 20.20 -0.25
C ARG A 24 5.66 21.44 -0.57
N ASN A 25 5.10 22.07 0.45
CA ASN A 25 4.41 23.35 0.39
C ASN A 25 4.97 24.34 1.42
N ALA A 26 4.40 25.55 1.50
CA ALA A 26 4.87 26.60 2.41
C ALA A 26 4.76 26.22 3.90
N ASN A 27 3.94 25.20 4.25
CA ASN A 27 3.66 24.79 5.62
C ASN A 27 4.42 23.52 6.03
N GLY A 28 5.06 22.81 5.08
CA GLY A 28 5.75 21.55 5.36
C GLY A 28 5.70 20.58 4.18
N THR A 29 6.02 19.32 4.44
CA THR A 29 5.80 18.23 3.47
C THR A 29 4.55 17.47 3.90
N GLU A 30 3.57 17.36 3.00
CA GLU A 30 2.30 16.67 3.22
C GLU A 30 2.13 15.54 2.20
N ASP A 31 1.00 14.82 2.17
CA ASP A 31 0.67 13.82 1.12
C ASP A 31 1.57 12.57 1.01
N PHE A 32 1.80 11.90 2.14
CA PHE A 32 2.45 10.59 2.22
C PHE A 32 1.47 9.44 2.00
N HIS A 33 0.77 9.45 0.88
CA HIS A 33 -0.29 8.47 0.60
C HIS A 33 0.17 7.33 -0.31
N VAL A 34 -0.58 6.23 -0.27
CA VAL A 34 -0.56 5.23 -1.35
C VAL A 34 -1.76 5.48 -2.24
N TYR A 35 -1.52 5.52 -3.55
CA TYR A 35 -2.52 5.76 -4.56
C TYR A 35 -2.73 4.50 -5.38
N VAL A 36 -3.99 4.22 -5.72
CA VAL A 36 -4.36 3.09 -6.58
C VAL A 36 -5.13 3.61 -7.77
N TRP A 37 -4.72 3.21 -8.98
CA TRP A 37 -5.37 3.58 -10.24
C TRP A 37 -5.86 2.35 -10.98
N ARG A 38 -6.88 2.56 -11.82
CA ARG A 38 -7.27 1.59 -12.85
C ARG A 38 -6.31 1.71 -14.03
N ARG A 39 -5.83 0.56 -14.51
CA ARG A 39 -4.93 0.45 -15.67
C ARG A 39 -5.66 0.73 -17.00
N ASP A 40 -6.98 0.58 -17.03
CA ASP A 40 -7.79 0.73 -18.25
C ASP A 40 -7.84 2.16 -18.81
N GLY A 41 -7.21 3.13 -18.15
CA GLY A 41 -7.07 4.50 -18.61
C GLY A 41 -8.40 5.25 -18.68
N GLN A 42 -9.46 4.72 -18.05
CA GLN A 42 -10.79 5.34 -18.07
C GLN A 42 -10.86 6.60 -17.19
N SER A 43 -9.95 6.75 -16.23
CA SER A 43 -9.90 7.87 -15.30
C SER A 43 -8.47 8.31 -15.04
N GLU A 44 -8.26 9.62 -15.00
CA GLU A 44 -7.01 10.24 -14.55
C GLU A 44 -6.92 10.29 -13.01
N GLU A 45 -8.07 10.13 -12.33
CA GLU A 45 -8.14 10.13 -10.88
C GLU A 45 -7.88 8.73 -10.29
N PRO A 46 -7.17 8.65 -9.14
CA PRO A 46 -7.00 7.40 -8.42
C PRO A 46 -8.36 6.87 -7.96
N VAL A 47 -8.58 5.56 -8.10
CA VAL A 47 -9.77 4.89 -7.56
C VAL A 47 -9.75 4.83 -6.04
N VAL A 48 -8.56 4.77 -5.43
CA VAL A 48 -8.41 4.75 -3.97
C VAL A 48 -7.19 5.57 -3.56
N VAL A 49 -7.36 6.36 -2.50
CA VAL A 49 -6.27 7.07 -1.80
C VAL A 49 -6.20 6.53 -0.38
N LEU A 50 -5.11 5.83 -0.08
CA LEU A 50 -4.86 5.17 1.20
C LEU A 50 -4.05 6.11 2.09
N LYS A 51 -4.73 6.69 3.09
CA LYS A 51 -4.15 7.65 4.01
C LYS A 51 -3.70 6.98 5.30
N GLY A 52 -2.50 7.32 5.78
CA GLY A 52 -2.04 6.87 7.09
C GLY A 52 -0.53 6.87 7.29
N HIS A 53 0.28 6.79 6.22
CA HIS A 53 1.71 7.00 6.37
C HIS A 53 2.01 8.46 6.72
N HIS A 54 3.05 8.68 7.52
CA HIS A 54 3.45 10.00 7.98
C HIS A 54 4.78 10.46 7.37
N ASN A 55 5.33 9.68 6.44
CA ASN A 55 6.56 9.98 5.72
C ASN A 55 6.58 9.23 4.37
N VAL A 56 7.63 9.45 3.57
CA VAL A 56 7.84 8.86 2.24
C VAL A 56 7.46 7.39 2.20
N VAL A 57 6.65 6.99 1.21
CA VAL A 57 6.32 5.58 0.97
C VAL A 57 7.33 5.00 -0.02
N ASN A 58 8.19 4.10 0.45
CA ASN A 58 9.32 3.57 -0.30
C ASN A 58 9.00 2.32 -1.10
N ALA A 59 7.94 1.59 -0.76
CA ALA A 59 7.52 0.44 -1.55
C ALA A 59 6.05 0.14 -1.33
N VAL A 60 5.46 -0.46 -2.37
CA VAL A 60 4.11 -0.99 -2.38
C VAL A 60 4.13 -2.34 -3.07
N ALA A 61 3.39 -3.32 -2.55
CA ALA A 61 3.34 -4.67 -3.10
C ALA A 61 1.95 -5.29 -2.92
N TRP A 62 1.35 -5.75 -4.01
CA TRP A 62 0.13 -6.54 -3.98
C TRP A 62 0.41 -7.94 -3.44
N ASN A 63 -0.56 -8.50 -2.72
CA ASN A 63 -0.50 -9.90 -2.31
C ASN A 63 -0.73 -10.80 -3.55
N PRO A 64 0.18 -11.74 -3.85
CA PRO A 64 0.08 -12.58 -5.05
C PRO A 64 -1.02 -13.65 -4.97
N VAL A 65 -1.56 -13.92 -3.77
CA VAL A 65 -2.62 -14.92 -3.54
C VAL A 65 -3.97 -14.25 -3.35
N ASP A 66 -4.04 -13.19 -2.57
CA ASP A 66 -5.26 -12.41 -2.35
C ASP A 66 -5.17 -11.04 -3.03
N PRO A 67 -5.75 -10.84 -4.22
CA PRO A 67 -5.65 -9.58 -4.96
C PRO A 67 -6.37 -8.41 -4.28
N THR A 68 -7.07 -8.63 -3.17
CA THR A 68 -7.71 -7.56 -2.39
C THR A 68 -6.80 -6.97 -1.31
N ILE A 69 -5.63 -7.57 -1.10
CA ILE A 69 -4.67 -7.19 -0.05
C ILE A 69 -3.40 -6.60 -0.67
N MET A 70 -2.87 -5.57 -0.03
CA MET A 70 -1.61 -4.92 -0.41
C MET A 70 -0.83 -4.51 0.84
N ALA A 71 0.49 -4.46 0.73
CA ALA A 71 1.39 -3.92 1.75
C ALA A 71 2.09 -2.65 1.25
N SER A 72 2.40 -1.74 2.17
CA SER A 72 3.27 -0.59 1.93
C SER A 72 4.26 -0.38 3.08
N CYS A 73 5.46 0.13 2.76
CA CYS A 73 6.46 0.51 3.76
C CYS A 73 6.88 1.97 3.60
N SER A 74 7.22 2.61 4.71
CA SER A 74 7.51 4.05 4.75
C SER A 74 8.68 4.38 5.67
N ASP A 75 9.31 5.54 5.42
CA ASP A 75 10.29 6.18 6.30
C ASP A 75 9.70 6.62 7.65
N ASP A 76 8.39 6.46 7.87
CA ASP A 76 7.77 6.63 9.19
C ASP A 76 8.06 5.45 10.15
N GLY A 77 8.82 4.46 9.68
CA GLY A 77 9.20 3.26 10.42
C GLY A 77 8.10 2.21 10.48
N THR A 78 7.04 2.35 9.69
CA THR A 78 5.89 1.43 9.69
C THR A 78 5.72 0.69 8.37
N VAL A 79 5.15 -0.51 8.49
CA VAL A 79 4.56 -1.26 7.37
C VAL A 79 3.06 -1.28 7.60
N ARG A 80 2.29 -0.98 6.56
CA ARG A 80 0.83 -1.00 6.59
C ARG A 80 0.29 -2.05 5.65
N ILE A 81 -0.73 -2.78 6.11
CA ILE A 81 -1.48 -3.74 5.31
C ILE A 81 -2.85 -3.12 5.00
N TRP A 82 -3.17 -3.11 3.72
CA TRP A 82 -4.41 -2.56 3.17
C TRP A 82 -5.26 -3.71 2.67
N GLY A 83 -6.54 -3.67 3.00
CA GLY A 83 -7.51 -4.68 2.59
C GLY A 83 -8.92 -4.28 3.03
N PRO A 84 -9.94 -5.04 2.63
CA PRO A 84 -11.32 -4.75 3.01
C PRO A 84 -11.51 -4.78 4.54
N PRO A 85 -12.32 -3.88 5.10
CA PRO A 85 -12.59 -3.85 6.54
C PRO A 85 -13.18 -5.18 7.01
N GLY A 86 -12.65 -5.72 8.11
CA GLY A 86 -13.11 -6.97 8.73
C GLY A 86 -12.28 -8.22 8.39
N ARG A 87 -11.21 -8.11 7.59
CA ARG A 87 -10.27 -9.21 7.31
C ARG A 87 -8.93 -9.14 8.04
N THR A 88 -8.80 -8.31 9.06
CA THR A 88 -7.68 -8.43 10.00
C THR A 88 -7.89 -9.70 10.82
N ARG A 89 -7.58 -10.87 10.26
CA ARG A 89 -7.25 -12.03 11.08
C ARG A 89 -6.00 -11.62 11.82
N SER A 90 -6.16 -11.22 13.09
CA SER A 90 -5.07 -11.18 14.03
C SER A 90 -4.35 -12.52 13.89
N ALA A 91 -3.15 -12.50 13.35
CA ALA A 91 -2.31 -13.69 13.31
C ALA A 91 -1.90 -13.94 14.76
N SER A 92 -2.69 -14.74 15.46
CA SER A 92 -2.24 -15.40 16.66
C SER A 92 -1.24 -16.46 16.21
N PHE A 93 0.05 -16.17 16.33
CA PHE A 93 1.05 -17.24 16.32
C PHE A 93 0.87 -18.03 17.60
N SER A 94 0.13 -19.14 17.53
CA SER A 94 0.23 -20.21 18.52
C SER A 94 1.39 -21.10 18.09
N ASP A 95 2.54 -20.94 18.74
CA ASP A 95 3.61 -21.93 18.69
C ASP A 95 3.12 -23.21 19.35
N GLU A 96 2.44 -24.07 18.58
CA GLU A 96 2.37 -25.50 18.89
C GLU A 96 3.74 -26.11 18.56
N MET A 97 4.68 -26.00 19.49
CA MET A 97 5.81 -26.93 19.55
C MET A 97 5.26 -28.29 19.99
N ASN A 98 4.97 -29.14 19.01
CA ASN A 98 4.71 -30.55 19.20
C ASN A 98 5.71 -31.34 18.36
N THR A 99 6.72 -31.91 19.02
CA THR A 99 7.43 -33.11 18.57
C THR A 99 8.01 -33.81 19.81
N ASP A 100 7.40 -34.97 20.11
CA ASP A 100 7.90 -36.20 20.76
C ASP A 100 9.04 -36.14 21.81
#